data_AF-A0AAC8ZG45-F1
#
_entry.id   AF-A0AAC8ZG45-F1
#
_cell.length_a   1.000
_cell.length_b   1.000
_cell.length_c   1.000
_cell.angle_alpha   90.00
_cell.angle_beta   90.00
_cell.angle_gamma   90.00
#
_symmetry.space_group_name_H-M   'P 1'
#
loop_
_entity.id
_entity.type
_entity.pdbx_description
1 polymer ?
#
loop_
_entity_poly.entity_id
_entity_poly.type
_entity_poly.pdbx_seq_one_letter_code
_entity_poly.pdbx_strand_id
1 'polypeptide(L)'
;MNKFVTSTVVVLGMVGSLGWGTVAQAKTKWTAGSPKQLRGAWVQLRVKHSGEDTDISANSLFLSKTSVMVMTDFGDQAYGGKHLAYHVNQGTYYLRDYFAPEKVWNYTKITRHGKKVTLQEYGKRKPGKSFKQVTAKAVHLKYHAEASAALLKK
;
A
#
# COMPACT_ATOMS: atom_id res chain seq x y z
N MET A 1 -20.61 17.62 -33.65
CA MET A 1 -21.62 17.79 -32.59
C MET A 1 -22.45 16.52 -32.53
N ASN A 2 -22.43 15.81 -31.40
CA ASN A 2 -23.53 14.97 -30.94
C ASN A 2 -23.36 14.76 -29.44
N LYS A 3 -24.18 15.50 -28.68
CA LYS A 3 -24.28 15.41 -27.23
C LYS A 3 -25.04 14.11 -26.92
N PHE A 4 -24.44 13.20 -26.17
CA PHE A 4 -25.19 12.16 -25.46
C PHE A 4 -25.15 12.49 -23.98
N VAL A 5 -26.26 13.10 -23.53
CA VAL A 5 -26.63 13.23 -22.13
C VAL A 5 -27.31 11.92 -21.76
N THR A 6 -26.73 11.17 -20.84
CA THR A 6 -27.40 10.01 -20.24
C THR A 6 -27.42 10.21 -18.74
N SER A 7 -28.55 10.76 -18.30
CA SER A 7 -28.98 10.92 -16.92
C SER A 7 -28.87 9.59 -16.16
N THR A 8 -28.08 9.55 -15.09
CA THR A 8 -28.05 8.39 -14.19
C THR A 8 -29.15 8.57 -13.15
N VAL A 9 -30.21 7.80 -13.32
CA VAL A 9 -31.32 7.66 -12.38
C VAL A 9 -30.79 7.05 -11.08
N VAL A 10 -30.93 7.78 -9.97
CA VAL A 10 -30.75 7.23 -8.62
C VAL A 10 -32.04 6.50 -8.26
N VAL A 11 -32.05 5.17 -8.38
CA VAL A 11 -33.13 4.35 -7.80
C VAL A 11 -32.69 3.88 -6.42
N LEU A 12 -33.19 4.57 -5.41
CA LEU A 12 -33.37 4.05 -4.05
C LEU A 12 -34.47 2.97 -4.11
N GLY A 13 -34.13 1.72 -3.80
CA GLY A 13 -35.09 0.64 -3.75
C GLY A 13 -34.55 -0.56 -2.98
N MET A 14 -34.82 -0.60 -1.67
CA MET A 14 -34.85 -1.84 -0.91
C MET A 14 -36.18 -2.55 -1.20
N VAL A 15 -36.19 -3.64 -1.97
CA VAL A 15 -37.18 -4.73 -1.85
C VAL A 15 -36.51 -6.02 -2.34
N GLY A 16 -36.66 -7.09 -1.56
CA GLY A 16 -35.98 -8.36 -1.79
C GLY A 16 -36.39 -9.08 -3.06
N SER A 17 -35.42 -9.78 -3.64
CA SER A 17 -35.66 -10.94 -4.49
C SER A 17 -34.43 -11.84 -4.40
N LEU A 18 -34.68 -13.09 -4.04
CA LEU A 18 -33.79 -14.24 -4.22
C LEU A 18 -33.31 -14.24 -5.68
N GLY A 19 -32.08 -13.80 -5.89
CA GLY A 19 -31.41 -13.86 -7.17
C GLY A 19 -29.94 -14.07 -6.87
N TRP A 20 -29.36 -15.12 -7.44
CA TRP A 20 -27.92 -15.32 -7.46
C TRP A 20 -27.28 -14.10 -8.10
N GLY A 21 -26.92 -13.15 -7.24
CA GLY A 21 -26.14 -11.99 -7.59
C GLY A 21 -24.80 -12.52 -8.05
N THR A 22 -24.63 -12.63 -9.36
CA THR A 22 -23.32 -12.55 -9.97
C THR A 22 -22.73 -11.23 -9.48
N VAL A 23 -21.95 -11.32 -8.41
CA VAL A 23 -21.17 -10.20 -7.89
C VAL A 23 -20.23 -9.87 -9.03
N ALA A 24 -20.63 -8.92 -9.87
CA ALA A 24 -19.78 -8.41 -10.93
C ALA A 24 -18.50 -7.99 -10.23
N GLN A 25 -17.43 -8.78 -10.40
CA GLN A 25 -16.10 -8.45 -9.88
C GLN A 25 -15.71 -7.16 -10.59
N ALA A 26 -16.02 -6.02 -9.98
CA ALA A 26 -15.58 -4.73 -10.43
C ALA A 26 -14.06 -4.83 -10.58
N LYS A 27 -13.58 -4.73 -11.82
CA LYS A 27 -12.13 -4.80 -12.11
C LYS A 27 -11.45 -3.72 -11.27
N THR A 28 -10.65 -4.15 -10.32
CA THR A 28 -9.91 -3.27 -9.42
C THR A 28 -8.98 -2.36 -10.25
N LYS A 29 -9.37 -1.10 -10.42
CA LYS A 29 -8.61 -0.13 -11.22
C LYS A 29 -7.41 0.37 -10.42
N TRP A 30 -6.22 0.06 -10.89
CA TRP A 30 -4.97 0.58 -10.34
C TRP A 30 -4.74 2.02 -10.80
N THR A 31 -4.40 2.90 -9.87
CA THR A 31 -4.03 4.29 -10.10
C THR A 31 -2.52 4.43 -10.02
N ALA A 32 -1.90 5.06 -11.02
CA ALA A 32 -0.45 5.27 -11.02
C ALA A 32 -0.01 6.26 -9.91
N GLY A 33 1.19 6.03 -9.37
CA GLY A 33 1.76 6.78 -8.25
C GLY A 33 1.33 6.27 -6.88
N SER A 34 1.41 7.15 -5.88
CA SER A 34 1.00 6.89 -4.50
C SER A 34 -0.28 7.63 -4.09
N PRO A 35 -1.08 7.08 -3.17
CA PRO A 35 -2.20 7.80 -2.56
C PRO A 35 -1.66 8.97 -1.73
N LYS A 36 -2.19 10.19 -1.98
CA LYS A 36 -1.76 11.41 -1.28
C LYS A 36 -1.79 11.27 0.25
N GLN A 37 -2.77 10.52 0.76
CA GLN A 37 -2.98 10.29 2.18
C GLN A 37 -1.89 9.40 2.82
N LEU A 38 -1.10 8.64 2.07
CA LEU A 38 -0.03 7.82 2.65
C LEU A 38 1.36 8.44 2.44
N ARG A 39 1.46 9.54 1.71
CA ARG A 39 2.75 10.19 1.42
C ARG A 39 3.39 10.70 2.71
N GLY A 40 4.69 10.47 2.82
CA GLY A 40 5.48 10.80 4.00
C GLY A 40 6.36 9.64 4.45
N ALA A 41 6.98 9.85 5.60
CA ALA A 41 7.81 8.88 6.30
C ALA A 41 7.02 8.30 7.47
N TRP A 42 6.99 6.98 7.54
CA TRP A 42 6.39 6.21 8.62
C TRP A 42 7.48 5.32 9.19
N VAL A 43 7.66 5.32 10.50
CA VAL A 43 8.78 4.63 11.15
C VAL A 43 8.31 3.95 12.44
N GLN A 44 8.90 2.81 12.74
CA GLN A 44 8.89 2.16 14.05
C GLN A 44 10.35 1.92 14.44
N LEU A 45 10.85 2.68 15.42
CA LEU A 45 12.16 2.48 16.01
C LEU A 45 12.05 1.50 17.19
N ARG A 46 12.99 0.59 17.30
CA ARG A 46 13.16 -0.30 18.46
C ARG A 46 14.62 -0.18 18.91
N VAL A 47 14.79 0.21 20.16
CA VAL A 47 16.10 0.34 20.80
C VAL A 47 16.17 -0.70 21.90
N LYS A 48 17.21 -1.52 21.90
CA LYS A 48 17.48 -2.52 22.92
C LYS A 48 18.87 -2.25 23.50
N HIS A 49 18.94 -2.14 24.82
CA HIS A 49 20.20 -2.01 25.54
C HIS A 49 20.58 -3.39 26.10
N SER A 50 21.84 -3.79 25.95
CA SER A 50 22.38 -5.06 26.42
C SER A 50 23.76 -4.81 27.05
N GLY A 51 23.77 -4.50 28.36
CA GLY A 51 25.00 -4.04 29.01
C GLY A 51 25.39 -2.67 28.47
N GLU A 52 26.61 -2.55 27.94
CA GLU A 52 27.13 -1.32 27.30
C GLU A 52 26.73 -1.21 25.82
N ASP A 53 26.20 -2.28 25.22
CA ASP A 53 25.79 -2.29 23.82
C ASP A 53 24.37 -1.75 23.62
N THR A 54 24.17 -1.03 22.51
CA THR A 54 22.85 -0.52 22.08
C THR A 54 22.53 -1.00 20.67
N ASP A 55 21.55 -1.89 20.55
CA ASP A 55 21.01 -2.35 19.28
C ASP A 55 19.84 -1.46 18.86
N ILE A 56 19.93 -0.88 17.67
CA ILE A 56 18.85 -0.09 17.07
C ILE A 56 18.34 -0.83 15.83
N SER A 57 17.05 -1.16 15.82
CA SER A 57 16.36 -1.68 14.64
C SER A 57 15.19 -0.77 14.27
N ALA A 58 14.87 -0.72 12.97
CA ALA A 58 13.82 0.14 12.47
C ALA A 58 13.02 -0.53 11.35
N ASN A 59 11.70 -0.42 11.44
CA ASN A 59 10.81 -0.65 10.31
C ASN A 59 10.40 0.71 9.75
N SER A 60 10.33 0.84 8.43
CA SER A 60 9.98 2.10 7.79
C SER A 60 9.25 1.92 6.45
N LEU A 61 8.42 2.92 6.16
CA LEU A 61 7.84 3.18 4.85
C LEU A 61 8.09 4.64 4.51
N PHE A 62 8.78 4.88 3.42
CA PHE A 62 8.93 6.20 2.82
C PHE A 62 8.20 6.20 1.49
N LEU A 63 7.19 7.06 1.38
CA LEU A 63 6.32 7.11 0.21
C LEU A 63 6.28 8.54 -0.36
N SER A 64 6.82 8.71 -1.56
CA SER A 64 6.73 9.94 -2.34
C SER A 64 5.63 9.84 -3.40
N LYS A 65 5.52 10.81 -4.32
CA LYS A 65 4.53 10.77 -5.41
C LYS A 65 4.70 9.55 -6.33
N THR A 66 5.94 9.14 -6.59
CA THR A 66 6.29 8.10 -7.59
C THR A 66 7.21 7.01 -7.06
N SER A 67 7.79 7.18 -5.88
CA SER A 67 8.69 6.18 -5.28
C SER A 67 8.16 5.65 -3.95
N VAL A 68 8.54 4.42 -3.67
CA VAL A 68 8.37 3.79 -2.37
C VAL A 68 9.69 3.18 -1.92
N MET A 69 9.94 3.22 -0.61
CA MET A 69 10.92 2.40 0.06
C MET A 69 10.25 1.78 1.29
N VAL A 70 10.30 0.46 1.38
CA VAL A 70 9.84 -0.32 2.54
C VAL A 70 11.06 -1.03 3.10
N MET A 71 11.36 -0.79 4.38
CA MET A 71 12.36 -1.53 5.13
C MET A 71 11.66 -2.18 6.32
N THR A 72 11.65 -3.50 6.36
CA THR A 72 10.98 -4.25 7.42
C THR A 72 11.81 -5.43 7.82
N ASP A 73 11.73 -5.82 9.09
CA ASP A 73 12.27 -7.06 9.65
C ASP A 73 11.56 -8.34 9.14
N PHE A 74 10.81 -8.28 8.03
CA PHE A 74 10.13 -9.42 7.42
C PHE A 74 11.05 -10.47 6.76
N GLY A 75 12.37 -10.33 6.93
CA GLY A 75 13.42 -11.05 6.21
C GLY A 75 14.34 -10.05 5.49
N ASP A 76 15.39 -10.54 4.84
CA ASP A 76 16.53 -9.78 4.29
C ASP A 76 16.22 -8.69 3.22
N GLN A 77 14.96 -8.32 2.99
CA GLN A 77 14.60 -7.45 1.87
C GLN A 77 13.99 -6.13 2.33
N ALA A 78 14.81 -5.08 2.24
CA ALA A 78 14.30 -3.77 1.84
C ALA A 78 13.88 -3.84 0.37
N TYR A 79 12.65 -3.45 0.05
CA TYR A 79 12.20 -3.32 -1.34
C TYR A 79 11.69 -1.92 -1.62
N GLY A 80 11.95 -1.45 -2.84
CA GLY A 80 11.58 -0.13 -3.29
C GLY A 80 11.46 -0.07 -4.81
N GLY A 81 10.37 0.51 -5.30
CA GLY A 81 10.09 0.59 -6.72
C GLY A 81 9.80 2.03 -7.18
N LYS A 82 10.07 2.27 -8.47
CA LYS A 82 9.73 3.53 -9.16
C LYS A 82 8.42 3.44 -9.94
N HIS A 83 7.97 2.24 -10.29
CA HIS A 83 6.68 2.01 -10.92
C HIS A 83 5.65 1.69 -9.85
N LEU A 84 5.14 2.75 -9.25
CA LEU A 84 4.17 2.66 -8.18
C LEU A 84 2.75 2.72 -8.74
N ALA A 85 1.88 1.86 -8.24
CA ALA A 85 0.45 2.03 -8.41
C ALA A 85 -0.29 1.61 -7.14
N TYR A 86 -1.47 2.16 -6.94
CA TYR A 86 -2.31 1.81 -5.81
C TYR A 86 -3.77 1.62 -6.21
N HIS A 87 -4.53 0.92 -5.40
CA HIS A 87 -5.98 1.05 -5.36
C HIS A 87 -6.47 1.09 -3.92
N VAL A 88 -7.71 1.51 -3.72
CA VAL A 88 -8.33 1.57 -2.41
C VAL A 88 -9.53 0.64 -2.40
N ASN A 89 -9.67 -0.16 -1.34
CA ASN A 89 -10.85 -0.98 -1.10
C ASN A 89 -11.19 -0.88 0.39
N GLN A 90 -12.41 -0.40 0.71
CA GLN A 90 -12.92 -0.27 2.08
C GLN A 90 -11.91 0.39 3.05
N GLY A 91 -11.32 1.53 2.65
CA GLY A 91 -10.34 2.26 3.46
C GLY A 91 -8.95 1.61 3.59
N THR A 92 -8.76 0.43 3.00
CA THR A 92 -7.45 -0.23 2.87
C THR A 92 -6.81 0.16 1.54
N TYR A 93 -5.56 0.56 1.59
CA TYR A 93 -4.75 0.84 0.41
C TYR A 93 -3.97 -0.40 0.03
N TYR A 94 -4.01 -0.74 -1.25
CA TYR A 94 -3.19 -1.79 -1.82
C TYR A 94 -2.19 -1.11 -2.71
N LEU A 95 -0.93 -1.25 -2.37
CA LEU A 95 0.20 -0.72 -3.11
C LEU A 95 0.81 -1.86 -3.92
N ARG A 96 1.21 -1.57 -5.15
CA ARG A 96 2.14 -2.42 -5.90
C ARG A 96 3.30 -1.59 -6.41
N ASP A 97 4.48 -2.17 -6.32
CA ASP A 97 5.71 -1.58 -6.81
C ASP A 97 6.50 -2.60 -7.61
N TYR A 98 7.16 -2.13 -8.67
CA TYR A 98 8.05 -2.98 -9.46
C TYR A 98 9.48 -2.85 -8.96
N PHE A 99 9.99 -3.92 -8.38
CA PHE A 99 11.37 -4.06 -7.97
C PHE A 99 12.19 -4.56 -9.16
N ALA A 100 12.79 -3.62 -9.87
CA ALA A 100 13.52 -3.89 -11.11
C ALA A 100 14.68 -4.89 -10.97
N PRO A 101 15.51 -4.85 -9.90
CA PRO A 101 16.62 -5.80 -9.73
C PRO A 101 16.16 -7.27 -9.74
N GLU A 102 15.05 -7.57 -9.08
CA GLU A 102 14.50 -8.93 -9.03
C GLU A 102 13.45 -9.21 -10.09
N LYS A 103 13.07 -8.19 -10.88
CA LYS A 103 11.94 -8.22 -11.81
C LYS A 103 10.70 -8.78 -11.13
N VAL A 104 10.31 -8.19 -10.00
CA VAL A 104 9.17 -8.64 -9.19
C VAL A 104 8.23 -7.46 -8.95
N TRP A 105 6.92 -7.71 -9.08
CA TRP A 105 5.92 -6.84 -8.49
C TRP A 105 5.70 -7.25 -7.04
N ASN A 106 6.02 -6.36 -6.10
CA ASN A 106 5.64 -6.52 -4.69
C ASN A 106 4.29 -5.88 -4.46
N TYR A 107 3.49 -6.48 -3.59
CA TYR A 107 2.17 -5.99 -3.22
C TYR A 107 2.13 -5.81 -1.71
N THR A 108 1.76 -4.62 -1.26
CA THR A 108 1.69 -4.26 0.15
C THR A 108 0.29 -3.77 0.48
N LYS A 109 -0.29 -4.30 1.55
CA LYS A 109 -1.53 -3.81 2.15
C LYS A 109 -1.19 -2.77 3.21
N ILE A 110 -1.84 -1.62 3.14
CA ILE A 110 -1.65 -0.50 4.07
C ILE A 110 -2.99 -0.06 4.64
N THR A 111 -3.11 -0.11 5.95
CA THR A 111 -4.27 0.41 6.68
C THR A 111 -3.83 1.61 7.50
N ARG A 112 -4.48 2.77 7.31
CA ARG A 112 -4.14 4.02 8.00
C ARG A 112 -5.19 4.37 9.05
N HIS A 113 -4.72 4.72 10.25
CA HIS A 113 -5.52 5.28 11.32
C HIS A 113 -4.81 6.53 11.89
N GLY A 114 -5.16 7.70 11.36
CA GLY A 114 -4.55 8.98 11.77
C GLY A 114 -3.05 9.02 11.48
N LYS A 115 -2.23 9.08 12.55
CA LYS A 115 -0.76 9.08 12.51
C LYS A 115 -0.14 7.69 12.67
N LYS A 116 -0.95 6.63 12.56
CA LYS A 116 -0.49 5.23 12.56
C LYS A 116 -0.80 4.57 11.22
N VAL A 117 0.10 3.71 10.75
CA VAL A 117 -0.16 2.81 9.61
C VAL A 117 0.23 1.39 9.97
N THR A 118 -0.57 0.44 9.52
CA THR A 118 -0.24 -0.97 9.53
C THR A 118 0.19 -1.36 8.12
N LEU A 119 1.37 -1.94 7.99
CA LEU A 119 1.90 -2.51 6.75
C LEU A 119 1.89 -4.02 6.84
N GLN A 120 1.45 -4.66 5.77
CA GLN A 120 1.47 -6.10 5.62
C GLN A 120 1.87 -6.43 4.18
N GLU A 121 2.88 -7.26 4.00
CA GLU A 121 3.18 -7.81 2.68
C GLU A 121 2.00 -8.71 2.26
N TYR A 122 1.47 -8.45 1.08
CA TYR A 122 0.27 -9.11 0.58
C TYR A 122 0.61 -10.18 -0.46
N GLY A 123 1.62 -9.96 -1.27
CA GLY A 123 2.08 -10.96 -2.24
C GLY A 123 3.13 -10.44 -3.19
N LYS A 124 3.57 -11.34 -4.06
CA LYS A 124 4.56 -11.06 -5.11
C LYS A 124 4.09 -11.62 -6.44
N ARG A 125 4.54 -11.01 -7.54
CA ARG A 125 4.32 -11.53 -8.91
C ARG A 125 5.54 -11.31 -9.78
N LYS A 126 6.09 -12.39 -10.33
CA LYS A 126 7.12 -12.34 -11.37
C LYS A 126 6.48 -12.22 -12.77
N PRO A 127 7.16 -11.63 -13.77
CA PRO A 127 6.75 -11.68 -15.16
C PRO A 127 6.43 -13.10 -15.61
N GLY A 128 5.32 -13.28 -16.33
CA GLY A 128 4.86 -14.59 -16.81
C GLY A 128 4.41 -15.57 -15.72
N LYS A 129 4.39 -15.17 -14.44
CA LYS A 129 3.91 -16.01 -13.33
C LYS A 129 2.61 -15.45 -12.74
N SER A 130 1.83 -16.34 -12.14
CA SER A 130 0.66 -15.98 -11.35
C SER A 130 1.07 -15.19 -10.11
N PHE A 131 0.12 -14.42 -9.59
CA PHE A 131 0.28 -13.77 -8.29
C PHE A 131 0.38 -14.85 -7.20
N LYS A 132 1.36 -14.70 -6.31
CA LYS A 132 1.51 -15.54 -5.12
C LYS A 132 1.23 -14.69 -3.89
N GLN A 133 0.16 -15.01 -3.19
CA GLN A 133 -0.11 -14.44 -1.88
C GLN A 133 0.97 -14.91 -0.90
N VAL A 134 1.40 -14.03 -0.01
CA VAL A 134 2.31 -14.38 1.08
C VAL A 134 1.57 -14.30 2.41
N THR A 135 1.95 -15.17 3.35
CA THR A 135 1.52 -15.08 4.75
C THR A 135 2.51 -14.18 5.47
N ALA A 136 2.19 -12.89 5.60
CA ALA A 136 3.13 -11.93 6.18
C ALA A 136 2.70 -11.47 7.57
N LYS A 137 3.72 -11.26 8.41
CA LYS A 137 3.60 -10.47 9.65
C LYS A 137 3.17 -9.04 9.29
N ALA A 138 2.48 -8.38 10.21
CA ALA A 138 2.14 -6.98 10.08
C ALA A 138 3.07 -6.13 10.95
N VAL A 139 3.44 -4.95 10.48
CA VAL A 139 4.19 -3.97 11.27
C VAL A 139 3.38 -2.70 11.44
N HIS A 140 3.52 -2.08 12.60
CA HIS A 140 2.81 -0.87 12.96
C HIS A 140 3.79 0.29 13.03
N LEU A 141 3.65 1.22 12.09
CA LEU A 141 4.50 2.39 11.98
C LEU A 141 3.76 3.65 12.44
N LYS A 142 4.53 4.64 12.89
CA LYS A 142 4.04 5.96 13.26
C LYS A 142 4.54 7.00 12.27
N TYR A 143 3.73 8.01 12.01
CA TYR A 143 4.12 9.14 11.16
C TYR A 143 5.33 9.88 11.77
N HIS A 144 6.37 10.09 10.97
CA HIS A 144 7.58 10.81 11.39
C HIS A 144 7.61 12.19 10.71
N ALA A 145 7.33 13.26 11.46
CA ALA A 145 7.10 14.59 10.90
C ALA A 145 8.32 15.17 10.18
N GLU A 146 9.49 15.13 10.81
CA GLU A 146 10.73 15.70 10.26
C GLU A 146 11.16 14.99 8.96
N ALA A 147 11.31 13.67 9.02
CA ALA A 147 11.60 12.85 7.84
C ALA A 147 10.54 13.01 6.73
N SER A 148 9.26 13.19 7.08
CA SER A 148 8.22 13.47 6.10
C SER A 148 8.40 14.84 5.44
N ALA A 149 8.70 15.88 6.22
CA ALA A 149 8.96 17.22 5.67
C ALA A 149 10.16 17.20 4.73
N ALA A 150 11.24 16.49 5.09
CA ALA A 150 12.40 16.32 4.22
C ALA A 150 12.08 15.53 2.94
N LEU A 151 11.29 14.46 3.05
CA LEU A 151 10.89 13.63 1.92
C LEU A 151 9.98 14.37 0.93
N LEU A 152 9.03 15.18 1.43
CA LEU A 152 7.98 15.81 0.62
C LEU A 152 8.37 17.17 0.03
N LYS A 153 9.53 17.72 0.41
CA LYS A 153 10.15 18.88 -0.25
C LYS A 153 10.74 18.54 -1.62
N LYS A 154 10.96 17.26 -1.90
CA LYS A 154 11.51 16.72 -3.15
C LYS A 154 10.39 16.24 -4.07
#